data_AF-W1XUP1-F1
#
_entry.id   AF-W1XUP1-F1
#
_cell.length_a   1.000
_cell.length_b   1.000
_cell.length_c   1.000
_cell.angle_alpha   90.00
_cell.angle_beta   90.00
_cell.angle_gamma   90.00
#
_symmetry.space_group_name_H-M   'P 1'
#
loop_
_entity.id
_entity.type
_entity.pdbx_description
1 polymer ?
#
loop_
_entity_poly.entity_id
_entity_poly.type
_entity_poly.pdbx_seq_one_letter_code
_entity_poly.pdbx_strand_id
1 'polypeptide(L)' 'KDGYLDFPKQNCLKYYFKDGSWYALRPSGTEPKIKLYIYSIGKDEKESVEKLDLIEKACREKMDSVK' A
#
# COMPACT_ATOMS: atom_id res chain seq x y z
N LYS A 1 -13.38 16.31 -7.38
CA LYS A 1 -14.73 16.11 -6.84
C LYS A 1 -15.28 14.75 -7.28
N ASP A 2 -14.51 13.95 -8.01
CA ASP A 2 -15.00 12.75 -8.66
C ASP A 2 -13.96 11.65 -8.42
N GLY A 3 -14.40 10.41 -8.25
CA GLY A 3 -13.51 9.27 -8.04
C GLY A 3 -12.70 8.93 -9.31
N TYR A 4 -12.13 7.73 -9.36
CA TYR A 4 -11.34 7.27 -10.52
C TYR A 4 -12.13 6.20 -11.28
N LEU A 5 -12.43 6.44 -12.56
CA LEU A 5 -13.32 5.59 -13.36
C LEU A 5 -14.66 5.37 -12.64
N ASP A 6 -15.11 4.12 -12.55
CA ASP A 6 -16.35 3.73 -11.88
C ASP A 6 -16.23 3.64 -10.35
N PHE A 7 -15.06 3.97 -9.78
CA PHE A 7 -14.86 3.92 -8.34
C PHE A 7 -15.25 5.25 -7.69
N PRO A 8 -16.02 5.23 -6.58
CA PRO A 8 -16.30 6.45 -5.83
C PRO A 8 -15.00 7.01 -5.23
N LYS A 9 -14.99 8.31 -4.92
CA LYS A 9 -13.84 8.97 -4.29
C LYS A 9 -13.42 8.22 -3.03
N GLN A 10 -12.17 7.77 -2.97
CA GLN A 10 -11.61 7.07 -1.81
C GLN A 10 -10.62 7.98 -1.07
N ASN A 11 -10.68 7.96 0.26
CA ASN A 11 -9.58 8.47 1.09
C ASN A 11 -8.50 7.39 1.15
N CYS A 12 -7.64 7.34 0.13
CA CYS A 12 -6.57 6.36 0.03
C CYS A 12 -5.39 6.97 -0.73
N LEU A 13 -4.17 6.64 -0.31
CA LEU A 13 -2.95 6.91 -1.06
C LEU A 13 -2.50 5.60 -1.69
N LYS A 14 -2.40 5.55 -3.01
CA LYS A 14 -1.95 4.35 -3.74
C LYS A 14 -0.78 4.73 -4.64
N TYR A 15 0.29 3.93 -4.57
CA TYR A 15 1.52 4.14 -5.32
C TYR A 15 1.85 2.90 -6.13
N TYR A 16 2.31 3.11 -7.36
CA TYR A 16 2.71 2.08 -8.28
C TYR A 16 4.21 2.17 -8.53
N PHE A 17 4.89 1.03 -8.50
CA PHE A 17 6.26 0.88 -8.92
C PHE A 17 6.31 0.56 -10.42
N LYS A 18 7.47 0.79 -11.05
CA LYS A 18 7.65 0.56 -12.49
C LYS A 18 7.45 -0.90 -12.91
N ASP A 19 7.68 -1.84 -12.00
CA ASP A 19 7.53 -3.28 -12.24
C ASP A 19 6.07 -3.77 -12.11
N GLY A 20 5.13 -2.87 -11.80
CA GLY A 20 3.72 -3.19 -11.60
C GLY A 20 3.35 -3.55 -10.15
N SER A 21 4.33 -3.69 -9.25
CA SER A 21 4.08 -3.75 -7.82
C SER A 21 3.39 -2.46 -7.35
N TRP A 22 2.62 -2.53 -6.27
CA TRP A 22 1.98 -1.35 -5.71
C TRP A 22 1.72 -1.53 -4.20
N TYR A 23 1.56 -0.42 -3.51
CA TYR A 23 1.03 -0.41 -2.16
C TYR A 23 0.00 0.70 -1.99
N ALA A 24 -0.90 0.53 -1.02
CA ALA A 24 -1.93 1.50 -0.71
C ALA A 24 -2.12 1.64 0.80
N LEU A 25 -2.25 2.89 1.25
CA LEU A 25 -2.55 3.27 2.63
C LEU A 25 -3.95 3.85 2.70
N ARG A 26 -4.75 3.40 3.66
CA ARG A 26 -6.13 3.87 3.83
C ARG A 26 -6.54 3.88 5.31
N PRO A 27 -7.09 4.99 5.83
CA PRO A 27 -7.76 4.96 7.12
C PRO A 27 -8.98 4.03 7.09
N SER A 28 -9.13 3.20 8.11
CA SER A 28 -10.36 2.43 8.31
C SER A 28 -11.51 3.37 8.66
N GLY A 29 -12.70 3.09 8.13
CA GLY A 29 -13.89 3.90 8.40
C GLY A 29 -14.58 3.57 9.72
N THR A 30 -14.31 2.39 10.29
CA THR A 30 -15.02 1.86 11.48
C THR A 30 -14.13 1.73 12.70
N GLU A 31 -12.80 1.74 12.53
CA GLU A 31 -11.84 1.53 13.61
C GLU A 31 -10.71 2.56 13.51
N PRO A 32 -10.08 2.96 14.62
CA PRO A 32 -8.95 3.89 14.62
C PRO A 32 -7.66 3.19 14.16
N LYS A 33 -7.64 2.71 12.92
CA LYS A 33 -6.53 1.95 12.31
C LYS A 33 -6.27 2.41 10.88
N ILE A 34 -5.01 2.32 10.45
CA ILE A 34 -4.60 2.49 9.06
C ILE A 34 -4.40 1.09 8.45
N LYS A 35 -5.01 0.85 7.29
CA LYS A 35 -4.84 -0.37 6.49
C LYS A 35 -3.74 -0.15 5.45
N LEU A 36 -2.77 -1.05 5.41
CA LEU A 36 -1.74 -1.13 4.38
C LEU A 36 -2.03 -2.35 3.48
N TYR A 37 -2.15 -2.11 2.19
CA TYR A 37 -2.30 -3.14 1.16
C TYR A 37 -1.03 -3.17 0.33
N ILE A 38 -0.49 -4.34 0.04
CA ILE A 38 0.74 -4.51 -0.73
C ILE A 38 0.51 -5.59 -1.79
N TYR A 39 1.02 -5.35 -2.98
CA TYR A 39 1.12 -6.32 -4.06
C TYR A 39 2.50 -6.20 -4.68
N SER A 40 3.27 -7.28 -4.68
CA SER A 40 4.63 -7.35 -5.21
C SER A 40 4.71 -8.29 -6.39
N ILE A 41 5.54 -7.92 -7.37
CA ILE A 41 5.88 -8.74 -8.53
C ILE A 41 7.37 -9.04 -8.48
N GLY A 42 7.73 -10.32 -8.36
CA GLY A 42 9.09 -10.85 -8.49
C GLY A 42 9.18 -11.84 -9.65
N LYS A 43 10.39 -12.25 -10.01
CA LYS A 43 10.63 -13.29 -11.02
C LYS A 43 10.16 -14.67 -10.54
N ASP A 44 10.16 -14.86 -9.23
CA ASP A 44 9.66 -16.03 -8.54
C ASP A 44 8.96 -15.61 -7.22
N GLU A 45 8.39 -16.60 -6.53
CA GLU A 45 7.70 -16.39 -5.26
C GLU A 45 8.64 -15.78 -4.21
N LYS A 46 9.89 -16.25 -4.14
CA LYS A 46 10.87 -15.79 -3.15
C LYS A 46 11.14 -14.30 -3.31
N GLU A 47 11.45 -13.85 -4.53
CA GLU A 47 11.68 -12.42 -4.80
C GLU A 47 10.42 -11.59 -4.51
N SER A 48 9.23 -12.13 -4.82
CA SER A 48 7.96 -11.44 -4.56
C SER A 48 7.74 -11.23 -3.05
N VAL A 49 8.02 -12.24 -2.23
CA VAL A 49 7.93 -12.17 -0.76
C VAL A 49 8.97 -11.20 -0.19
N GLU A 50 10.23 -11.27 -0.64
CA GLU A 50 11.29 -10.35 -0.19
C GLU A 50 10.91 -8.88 -0.47
N LYS A 51 10.35 -8.58 -1.64
CA LYS A 51 9.86 -7.24 -1.97
C LYS A 51 8.69 -6.83 -1.09
N LEU A 52 7.75 -7.74 -0.80
CA LEU A 52 6.62 -7.46 0.08
C LEU A 52 7.10 -7.05 1.47
N ASP A 53 8.01 -7.83 2.05
CA ASP A 53 8.56 -7.60 3.39
C ASP A 53 9.30 -6.25 3.47
N LEU A 54 10.06 -5.92 2.42
CA LEU A 54 10.76 -4.63 2.32
C LEU A 54 9.77 -3.45 2.27
N ILE A 55 8.70 -3.56 1.49
CA ILE A 55 7.68 -2.51 1.38
C ILE A 55 6.95 -2.36 2.73
N GLU A 56 6.56 -3.46 3.35
CA GLU A 56 5.88 -3.45 4.66
C GLU A 56 6.75 -2.76 5.71
N LYS A 57 8.01 -3.19 5.83
CA LYS A 57 8.97 -2.65 6.80
C LYS A 57 9.14 -1.15 6.62
N ALA A 58 9.41 -0.70 5.39
CA ALA A 58 9.59 0.72 5.10
C ALA A 58 8.35 1.56 5.44
N CYS A 59 7.15 1.04 5.13
CA CYS A 59 5.90 1.71 5.46
C CYS A 59 5.71 1.81 6.99
N ARG A 60 5.95 0.71 7.72
CA ARG A 60 5.85 0.68 9.19
C ARG A 60 6.82 1.66 9.85
N GLU A 61 8.10 1.60 9.49
CA GLU A 61 9.10 2.52 10.03
C GLU A 61 8.72 3.98 9.79
N LYS A 62 8.17 4.28 8.61
CA LYS A 62 7.69 5.63 8.33
C LYS A 62 6.48 6.01 9.18
N MET A 63 5.50 5.12 9.34
CA MET A 63 4.33 5.35 10.19
C MET A 63 4.74 5.60 11.64
N ASP A 64 5.63 4.78 12.19
CA ASP A 64 6.10 4.88 13.58
C ASP A 64 6.94 6.14 13.82
N SER A 65 7.56 6.70 12.77
CA SER A 65 8.33 7.95 12.87
C SER A 65 7.47 9.21 13.01
N VAL A 66 6.18 9.13 12.71
CA VAL A 66 5.25 10.27 12.76
C VAL A 66 4.56 10.28 14.12
N LYS A 67 4.82 11.33 14.91
CA LYS A 67 4.21 11.55 16.23
C LYS A 67 2.89 12.29 16.13
#